data_AF-A0A0N4T5D4-F1
#
_entry.id   AF-A0A0N4T5D4-F1
#
_cell.length_a   1.000
_cell.length_b   1.000
_cell.length_c   1.000
_cell.angle_alpha   90.00
_cell.angle_beta   90.00
_cell.angle_gamma   90.00
#
_symmetry.space_group_name_H-M   'P 1'
#
loop_
_entity.id
_entity.type
_entity.pdbx_description
1 polymer ?
#
loop_
_entity_poly.entity_id
_entity_poly.type
_entity_poly.pdbx_seq_one_letter_code
_entity_poly.pdbx_strand_id
1 'polypeptide(L)'
;MLEPKGCFTPTNNELYIGDKFVENGYEIECVLDKNGYLQFAFTACVPKEGERYKIGETWEDEQHMYWFECKADGPYLRVEIGGCVTHDKSRRIALNEMYDFGEYTYQCLKKYNGSVQMCSVGCIHKGMHYKIGDQWAS
;
A
#
# COMPACT_ATOMS: atom_id res chain seq x y z
N MET A 1 24.41 31.29 -22.43
CA MET A 1 23.93 30.82 -21.11
C MET A 1 23.75 29.33 -21.23
N LEU A 2 24.27 28.52 -20.30
CA LEU A 2 24.05 27.07 -20.31
C LEU A 2 22.74 26.78 -19.56
N GLU A 3 21.92 25.90 -20.11
CA GLU A 3 20.65 25.48 -19.51
C GLU A 3 20.67 23.97 -19.24
N PRO A 4 20.18 23.52 -18.08
CA PRO A 4 20.05 22.09 -17.79
C PRO A 4 19.06 21.46 -18.77
N LYS A 5 19.46 20.37 -19.43
CA LYS A 5 18.62 19.66 -20.41
C LYS A 5 17.93 18.41 -19.86
N GLY A 6 18.47 17.84 -18.79
CA GLY A 6 18.11 16.50 -18.39
C GLY A 6 18.99 15.89 -17.31
N CYS A 7 18.58 14.73 -16.83
CA CYS A 7 19.23 13.96 -15.78
C CYS A 7 20.00 12.78 -16.39
N PHE A 8 20.85 12.14 -15.59
CA PHE A 8 21.44 10.84 -15.91
C PHE A 8 20.98 9.81 -14.89
N THR A 9 20.53 8.64 -15.35
CA THR A 9 20.22 7.50 -14.47
C THR A 9 21.48 7.01 -13.74
N PRO A 10 21.36 6.19 -12.69
CA PRO A 10 22.52 5.51 -12.07
C PRO A 10 23.33 4.66 -13.07
N THR A 11 22.69 4.21 -14.15
CA THR A 11 23.31 3.47 -15.27
C THR A 11 23.84 4.36 -16.40
N ASN A 12 23.90 5.68 -16.19
CA ASN A 12 24.44 6.68 -17.10
C ASN A 12 23.65 6.85 -18.42
N ASN A 13 22.35 6.53 -18.41
CA ASN A 13 21.44 6.84 -19.52
C ASN A 13 20.96 8.28 -19.38
N GLU A 14 20.97 9.03 -20.49
CA GLU A 14 20.45 10.39 -20.56
C GLU A 14 18.91 10.37 -20.52
N LEU A 15 18.34 11.26 -19.71
CA LEU A 15 16.90 11.50 -19.60
C LEU A 15 16.64 12.98 -19.83
N TYR A 16 15.73 13.32 -20.73
CA TYR A 16 15.26 14.70 -20.84
C TYR A 16 14.41 15.09 -19.63
N ILE A 17 14.26 16.39 -19.38
CA ILE A 17 13.31 16.87 -18.36
C ILE A 17 11.89 16.39 -18.73
N GLY A 18 11.23 15.74 -17.78
CA GLY A 18 9.93 15.09 -17.94
C GLY A 18 10.00 13.60 -18.31
N ASP A 19 11.17 13.08 -18.69
CA ASP A 19 11.34 11.65 -18.91
C ASP A 19 11.24 10.87 -17.61
N LYS A 20 10.72 9.65 -17.74
CA LYS A 20 10.40 8.76 -16.63
C LYS A 20 11.01 7.39 -16.83
N PHE A 21 11.37 6.76 -15.71
CA PHE A 21 11.79 5.36 -15.67
C PHE A 21 11.24 4.68 -14.43
N VAL A 22 11.30 3.34 -14.41
CA VAL A 22 10.90 2.54 -13.26
C VAL A 22 12.14 1.88 -12.67
N GLU A 23 12.33 2.02 -11.36
CA GLU A 23 13.40 1.37 -10.62
C GLU A 23 12.90 0.97 -9.23
N ASN A 24 13.23 -0.26 -8.80
CA ASN A 24 12.89 -0.79 -7.47
C ASN A 24 11.40 -0.64 -7.08
N GLY A 25 10.49 -0.74 -8.05
CA GLY A 25 9.05 -0.64 -7.82
C GLY A 25 8.50 0.79 -7.73
N TYR A 26 9.22 1.78 -8.24
CA TYR A 26 8.78 3.18 -8.27
C TYR A 26 8.98 3.82 -9.64
N GLU A 27 8.04 4.67 -10.05
CA GLU A 27 8.19 5.57 -11.20
C GLU A 27 8.93 6.84 -10.75
N ILE A 28 10.02 7.15 -11.44
CA ILE A 28 10.91 8.26 -11.15
C ILE A 28 10.98 9.17 -12.38
N GLU A 29 10.76 10.47 -12.17
CA GLU A 29 10.77 11.50 -13.22
C GLU A 29 11.97 12.44 -13.04
N CYS A 30 12.64 12.77 -14.15
CA CYS A 30 13.61 13.85 -14.15
C CYS A 30 12.89 15.20 -14.18
N VAL A 31 13.03 16.00 -13.13
CA VAL A 31 12.36 17.31 -13.03
C VAL A 31 13.36 18.43 -12.79
N LEU A 32 13.04 19.61 -13.32
CA LEU A 32 13.73 20.86 -13.00
C LEU A 32 12.93 21.57 -11.91
N ASP A 33 13.54 21.79 -10.74
CA ASP A 33 12.90 22.46 -9.63
C ASP A 33 12.77 23.99 -9.88
N LYS A 34 12.06 24.68 -8.98
CA LYS A 34 11.82 26.13 -9.09
C LYS A 34 13.10 26.98 -8.94
N ASN A 35 14.17 26.39 -8.41
CA ASN A 35 15.46 27.04 -8.21
C ASN A 35 16.43 26.76 -9.40
N GLY A 36 15.99 25.99 -10.40
CA GLY A 36 16.78 25.63 -11.57
C GLY A 36 17.71 24.42 -11.36
N TYR A 37 17.48 23.61 -10.33
CA TYR A 37 18.22 22.37 -10.10
C TYR A 37 17.47 21.16 -10.65
N LEU A 38 18.19 20.29 -11.34
CA LEU A 38 17.69 18.99 -11.76
C LEU A 38 17.63 18.04 -10.57
N GLN A 39 16.53 17.32 -10.44
CA GLN A 39 16.34 16.31 -9.41
C GLN A 39 15.46 15.17 -9.91
N PHE A 40 15.49 14.07 -9.17
CA PHE A 40 14.57 12.96 -9.37
C PHE A 40 13.37 13.10 -8.45
N ALA A 41 12.17 13.07 -9.03
CA ALA A 41 10.92 13.04 -8.29
C ALA A 41 10.29 11.65 -8.38
N PHE A 42 9.97 11.05 -7.24
CA PHE A 42 9.18 9.83 -7.19
C PHE A 42 7.71 10.17 -7.42
N THR A 43 7.09 9.63 -8.46
CA THR A 43 5.77 10.07 -8.93
C THR A 43 4.67 9.02 -8.77
N ALA A 44 5.02 7.73 -8.75
CA ALA A 44 4.08 6.64 -8.51
C ALA A 44 4.76 5.39 -7.90
N CYS A 45 3.98 4.60 -7.18
CA CYS A 45 4.34 3.23 -6.80
C CYS A 45 3.98 2.28 -7.95
N VAL A 46 4.86 1.32 -8.22
CA VAL A 46 4.78 0.36 -9.33
C VAL A 46 4.93 -1.06 -8.77
N PRO A 47 3.85 -1.65 -8.21
CA PRO A 47 3.93 -2.97 -7.56
C PRO A 47 4.22 -4.10 -8.57
N LYS A 48 3.84 -3.91 -9.84
CA LYS A 48 4.19 -4.77 -10.96
C LYS A 48 4.29 -3.97 -12.25
N GLU A 49 4.94 -4.57 -13.24
CA GLU A 49 5.11 -3.94 -14.55
C GLU A 49 3.76 -3.53 -15.15
N GLY A 50 3.66 -2.29 -15.60
CA GLY A 50 2.43 -1.73 -16.18
C GLY A 50 1.49 -1.06 -15.17
N GLU A 51 1.58 -1.36 -13.88
CA GLU A 51 0.72 -0.74 -12.86
C GLU A 51 1.37 0.47 -12.21
N ARG A 52 0.64 1.59 -12.15
CA ARG A 52 1.13 2.84 -11.55
C ARG A 52 0.06 3.40 -10.66
N TYR A 53 0.42 3.63 -9.40
CA TYR A 53 -0.45 4.25 -8.40
C TYR A 53 0.21 5.52 -7.89
N LYS A 54 -0.42 6.66 -8.16
CA LYS A 54 0.01 7.97 -7.66
C LYS A 54 -0.19 8.05 -6.16
N ILE A 55 0.38 9.08 -5.55
CA ILE A 55 0.23 9.37 -4.13
C ILE A 55 -1.25 9.42 -3.74
N GLY A 56 -1.64 8.62 -2.75
CA GLY A 56 -3.00 8.48 -2.24
C GLY A 56 -3.87 7.48 -3.01
N GLU A 57 -3.42 6.98 -4.16
CA GLU A 57 -4.13 5.90 -4.86
C GLU A 57 -3.92 4.56 -4.14
N THR A 58 -4.93 3.70 -4.26
CA THR A 58 -4.99 2.41 -3.56
C THR A 58 -5.30 1.27 -4.50
N TRP A 59 -4.83 0.08 -4.17
CA TRP A 59 -5.07 -1.15 -4.94
C TRP A 59 -5.15 -2.36 -4.03
N GLU A 60 -5.58 -3.49 -4.59
CA GLU A 60 -5.59 -4.80 -3.92
C GLU A 60 -4.52 -5.70 -4.51
N ASP A 61 -4.08 -6.70 -3.75
CA ASP A 61 -3.29 -7.79 -4.31
C ASP A 61 -4.14 -8.67 -5.24
N GLU A 62 -3.46 -9.54 -5.99
CA GLU A 62 -4.11 -10.40 -6.99
C GLU A 62 -5.09 -11.41 -6.37
N GLN A 63 -4.89 -11.77 -5.09
CA GLN A 63 -5.80 -12.64 -4.35
C GLN A 63 -6.95 -11.90 -3.66
N HIS A 64 -7.04 -10.57 -3.81
CA HIS A 64 -8.02 -9.73 -3.13
C HIS A 64 -8.07 -10.00 -1.61
N MET A 65 -6.91 -10.14 -0.98
CA MET A 65 -6.75 -10.38 0.46
C MET A 65 -6.34 -9.12 1.21
N TYR A 66 -5.52 -8.28 0.58
CA TYR A 66 -4.98 -7.07 1.19
C TYR A 66 -5.14 -5.90 0.24
N TRP A 67 -5.23 -4.71 0.82
CA TRP A 67 -5.20 -3.47 0.04
C TRP A 67 -4.06 -2.57 0.52
N PHE A 68 -3.53 -1.80 -0.42
CA PHE A 68 -2.35 -0.97 -0.25
C PHE A 68 -2.65 0.46 -0.67
N GLU A 69 -1.79 1.38 -0.24
CA GLU A 69 -1.80 2.79 -0.61
C GLU A 69 -0.39 3.23 -0.97
N CYS A 70 -0.25 4.02 -2.04
CA CYS A 70 1.00 4.68 -2.34
C CYS A 70 1.10 5.97 -1.53
N LYS A 71 2.03 6.04 -0.57
CA LYS A 71 2.18 7.19 0.32
C LYS A 71 3.48 7.94 0.06
N ALA A 72 3.43 9.25 0.26
CA ALA A 72 4.63 10.05 0.36
C ALA A 72 5.41 9.70 1.64
N ASP A 73 6.74 9.62 1.53
CA ASP A 73 7.68 9.45 2.63
C ASP A 73 8.87 10.40 2.41
N GLY A 74 8.65 11.66 2.80
CA GLY A 74 9.56 12.75 2.46
C GLY A 74 9.66 12.94 0.94
N PRO A 75 10.87 12.95 0.34
CA PRO A 75 11.05 13.05 -1.11
C PRO A 75 10.81 11.73 -1.85
N TYR A 76 10.63 10.63 -1.12
CA TYR A 76 10.40 9.29 -1.67
C TYR A 76 8.93 8.90 -1.56
N LEU A 77 8.60 7.73 -2.10
CA LEU A 77 7.33 7.06 -1.92
C LEU A 77 7.53 5.76 -1.15
N ARG A 78 6.46 5.29 -0.52
CA ARG A 78 6.38 3.97 0.08
C ARG A 78 5.03 3.33 -0.21
N VAL A 79 5.06 2.03 -0.44
CA VAL A 79 3.85 1.21 -0.43
C VAL A 79 3.48 0.89 1.02
N GLU A 80 2.35 1.40 1.49
CA GLU A 80 1.82 1.11 2.82
C GLU A 80 0.67 0.11 2.71
N ILE A 81 0.67 -0.90 3.58
CA ILE A 81 -0.49 -1.79 3.71
C ILE A 81 -1.61 -1.05 4.43
N GLY A 82 -2.74 -0.86 3.75
CA GLY A 82 -3.91 -0.19 4.31
C GLY A 82 -4.76 -1.11 5.19
N GLY A 83 -4.81 -2.39 4.85
CA GLY A 83 -5.52 -3.40 5.63
C GLY A 83 -5.86 -4.63 4.80
N CYS A 84 -7.01 -5.23 5.11
CA CYS A 84 -7.45 -6.49 4.54
C CYS A 84 -8.74 -6.31 3.73
N VAL A 85 -9.06 -7.30 2.91
CA VAL A 85 -10.37 -7.43 2.25
C VAL A 85 -11.16 -8.51 2.99
N THR A 86 -12.47 -8.32 3.14
CA THR A 86 -13.37 -9.27 3.83
C THR A 86 -13.44 -10.63 3.14
N HIS A 87 -13.84 -11.69 3.86
CA HIS A 87 -13.89 -13.07 3.33
C HIS A 87 -14.79 -13.20 2.10
N ASP A 88 -15.90 -12.46 2.07
CA ASP A 88 -16.84 -12.38 0.96
C ASP A 88 -16.40 -11.43 -0.16
N LYS A 89 -15.23 -10.79 -0.03
CA LYS A 89 -14.65 -9.84 -0.99
C LYS A 89 -15.52 -8.61 -1.26
N SER A 90 -16.45 -8.29 -0.36
CA SER A 90 -17.39 -7.18 -0.55
C SER A 90 -16.82 -5.81 -0.17
N ARG A 91 -15.84 -5.76 0.74
CA ARG A 91 -15.25 -4.49 1.20
C ARG A 91 -13.81 -4.62 1.69
N ARG A 92 -13.12 -3.48 1.62
CA ARG A 92 -11.84 -3.23 2.30
C ARG A 92 -12.10 -2.84 3.75
N ILE A 93 -11.27 -3.33 4.66
CA ILE A 93 -11.26 -2.94 6.07
C ILE A 93 -9.86 -2.48 6.47
N ALA A 94 -9.79 -1.52 7.39
CA ALA A 94 -8.52 -1.00 7.88
C ALA A 94 -7.83 -1.97 8.85
N LEU A 95 -6.55 -1.73 9.13
CA LEU A 95 -5.87 -2.39 10.24
C LEU A 95 -6.63 -2.17 11.55
N ASN A 96 -6.76 -3.23 12.33
CA ASN A 96 -7.52 -3.35 13.57
C ASN A 96 -9.05 -3.20 13.45
N GLU A 97 -9.60 -2.99 12.25
CA GLU A 97 -11.05 -3.03 12.06
C GLU A 97 -11.55 -4.47 12.24
N MET A 98 -12.70 -4.61 12.90
CA MET A 98 -13.37 -5.89 13.13
C MET A 98 -14.63 -6.01 12.27
N TYR A 99 -14.98 -7.24 11.91
CA TYR A 99 -16.28 -7.55 11.33
C TYR A 99 -16.66 -9.01 11.59
N ASP A 100 -17.95 -9.27 11.48
CA ASP A 100 -18.50 -10.60 11.68
C ASP A 100 -18.71 -11.32 10.35
N PHE A 101 -18.40 -12.62 10.33
CA PHE A 101 -18.64 -13.50 9.19
C PHE A 101 -18.96 -14.91 9.69
N GLY A 102 -20.20 -15.35 9.46
CA GLY A 102 -20.73 -16.57 10.08
C GLY A 102 -20.78 -16.44 11.60
N GLU A 103 -20.32 -17.47 12.31
CA GLU A 103 -20.29 -17.51 13.78
C GLU A 103 -18.98 -16.95 14.36
N TYR A 104 -18.27 -16.11 13.62
CA TYR A 104 -16.96 -15.60 14.01
C TYR A 104 -16.82 -14.10 13.83
N THR A 105 -16.04 -13.50 14.71
CA THR A 105 -15.56 -12.13 14.58
C THR A 105 -14.11 -12.16 14.12
N TYR A 106 -13.82 -11.41 13.06
CA TYR A 106 -12.51 -11.30 12.46
C TYR A 106 -11.96 -9.89 12.63
N GLN A 107 -10.63 -9.79 12.66
CA GLN A 107 -9.91 -8.52 12.72
C GLN A 107 -8.69 -8.57 11.79
N CYS A 108 -8.46 -7.50 11.02
CA CYS A 108 -7.24 -7.37 10.23
C CYS A 108 -6.08 -6.92 11.13
N LEU A 109 -5.15 -7.82 11.46
CA LEU A 109 -4.10 -7.54 12.44
C LEU A 109 -2.72 -7.50 11.80
N LYS A 110 -1.92 -6.50 12.18
CA LYS A 110 -0.47 -6.49 11.94
C LYS A 110 0.22 -7.25 13.07
N LYS A 111 0.85 -8.37 12.74
CA LYS A 111 1.61 -9.24 13.64
C LYS A 111 2.94 -8.58 14.03
N TYR A 112 3.56 -9.08 15.10
CA TYR A 112 4.84 -8.58 15.61
C TYR A 112 5.99 -8.67 14.59
N ASN A 113 5.94 -9.66 13.69
CA ASN A 113 6.91 -9.84 12.61
C ASN A 113 6.65 -8.92 11.41
N GLY A 114 5.70 -8.00 11.50
CA GLY A 114 5.33 -7.04 10.45
C GLY A 114 4.30 -7.56 9.44
N SER A 115 4.01 -8.87 9.41
CA SER A 115 2.99 -9.43 8.52
C SER A 115 1.58 -8.97 8.89
N VAL A 116 0.71 -8.81 7.90
CA VAL A 116 -0.71 -8.50 8.12
C VAL A 116 -1.52 -9.75 7.81
N GLN A 117 -2.52 -10.04 8.64
CA GLN A 117 -3.36 -11.22 8.48
C GLN A 117 -4.77 -10.97 9.03
N MET A 118 -5.77 -11.51 8.33
CA MET A 118 -7.12 -11.64 8.87
C MET A 118 -7.14 -12.72 9.97
N CYS A 119 -7.47 -12.33 11.20
CA CYS A 119 -7.47 -13.22 12.35
C CYS A 119 -8.88 -13.35 12.91
N SER A 120 -9.33 -14.59 13.19
CA SER A 120 -10.47 -14.77 14.08
C SER A 120 -10.05 -14.32 15.49
N VAL A 121 -10.82 -13.43 16.08
CA VAL A 121 -10.57 -12.86 17.43
C VAL A 121 -11.69 -13.18 18.41
N GLY A 122 -12.74 -13.85 17.93
CA GLY A 122 -13.88 -14.24 18.74
C GLY A 122 -14.87 -15.09 17.94
N CYS A 123 -15.87 -15.59 18.66
CA CYS A 123 -17.03 -16.25 18.10
C CYS A 123 -18.32 -15.54 18.49
N ILE A 124 -19.37 -15.84 17.75
CA ILE A 124 -20.71 -15.34 17.97
C ILE A 124 -21.56 -16.54 18.33
N HIS A 125 -22.36 -16.44 19.39
CA HIS A 125 -23.34 -17.46 19.73
C HIS A 125 -24.64 -16.80 20.18
N LYS A 126 -25.75 -17.11 19.50
CA LYS A 126 -27.06 -16.49 19.74
C LYS A 126 -27.02 -14.95 19.73
N GLY A 127 -26.22 -14.37 18.84
CA GLY A 127 -26.05 -12.92 18.69
C GLY A 127 -25.16 -12.25 19.75
N MET A 128 -24.54 -13.02 20.64
CA MET A 128 -23.59 -12.53 21.64
C MET A 128 -22.16 -12.82 21.19
N HIS A 129 -21.27 -11.83 21.33
CA HIS A 129 -19.84 -11.94 21.02
C HIS A 129 -19.04 -12.48 22.20
N TYR A 130 -18.16 -13.42 21.91
CA TYR A 130 -17.25 -14.07 22.86
C TYR A 130 -15.82 -13.94 22.36
N LYS A 131 -14.91 -13.53 23.24
CA LYS A 131 -13.48 -13.49 22.92
C LYS A 131 -12.89 -14.89 22.98
N ILE A 132 -11.71 -15.05 22.38
CA ILE A 132 -10.94 -16.28 22.53
C ILE A 132 -10.70 -16.57 24.02
N GLY A 133 -11.15 -17.74 24.46
CA GLY A 133 -11.06 -18.19 25.85
C GLY A 133 -12.33 -18.00 26.68
N ASP A 134 -13.28 -17.18 26.20
CA ASP A 134 -14.59 -17.08 26.82
C ASP A 134 -15.38 -18.38 26.62
N GLN A 135 -16.26 -18.66 27.57
CA GLN A 135 -17.20 -19.78 27.50
C GLN A 135 -18.61 -19.25 27.75
N TRP A 136 -19.59 -19.83 27.07
CA TRP A 136 -20.99 -19.62 27.41
C TRP A 136 -21.52 -20.81 28.19
N ALA A 137 -22.39 -20.54 29.17
CA ALA A 137 -23.10 -21.59 29.88
C ALA A 137 -24.11 -22.26 28.92
N SER A 138 -24.12 -23.60 28.94
CA SER A 138 -25.04 -24.45 28.17
C SER A 138 -26.48 -24.36 28.67
#